data_AF-A0A2E7QW57-F1
#
_entry.id   AF-A0A2E7QW57-F1
#
_cell.length_a   1.000
_cell.length_b   1.000
_cell.length_c   1.000
_cell.angle_alpha   90.00
_cell.angle_beta   90.00
_cell.angle_gamma   90.00
#
_symmetry.space_group_name_H-M   'P 1'
#
loop_
_entity.id
_entity.type
_entity.pdbx_description
1 polymer ?
#
loop_
_entity_poly.entity_id
_entity_poly.type
_entity_poly.pdbx_seq_one_letter_code
_entity_poly.pdbx_strand_id
1 'polypeptide(L)' 'MNQAQEVANFVFQACGTNAIFEINPFERRFRDIHTVLAQGQSHVSNYEPVGEVLMGLPPSGHRV' A
#
# COMPACT_ATOMS: atom_id res chain seq x y z
N MET A 1 -0.49 2.34 -3.25
CA MET A 1 -1.20 1.84 -2.04
C MET A 1 -0.92 2.66 -0.78
N ASN A 2 -0.09 3.71 -0.81
CA ASN A 2 0.26 4.52 0.36
C ASN A 2 -0.98 5.08 1.11
N GLN A 3 -1.96 5.62 0.40
CA GLN A 3 -3.19 6.14 1.01
C GLN A 3 -3.99 5.07 1.77
N ALA A 4 -4.05 3.83 1.26
CA ALA A 4 -4.77 2.75 1.93
C ALA A 4 -4.07 2.32 3.23
N GLN A 5 -2.73 2.32 3.23
CA GLN A 5 -1.93 2.09 4.44
C GLN A 5 -2.16 3.20 5.48
N GLU A 6 -2.14 4.46 5.06
CA GLU A 6 -2.39 5.62 5.94
C GLU A 6 -3.74 5.53 6.63
N VAL A 7 -4.79 5.20 5.86
CA VAL A 7 -6.14 5.00 6.42
C VAL A 7 -6.16 3.83 7.41
N ALA A 8 -5.52 2.70 7.09
CA ALA A 8 -5.47 1.56 7.99
C ALA A 8 -4.75 1.90 9.31
N ASN A 9 -3.65 2.65 9.24
CA ASN A 9 -2.92 3.12 10.43
C ASN A 9 -3.73 4.11 11.25
N PHE A 10 -4.44 5.04 10.61
CA PHE A 10 -5.33 5.96 11.29
C PHE A 10 -6.43 5.21 12.05
N VAL A 11 -7.09 4.24 11.41
CA VAL A 11 -8.14 3.44 12.05
C VAL A 11 -7.57 2.58 13.19
N PHE A 12 -6.35 2.04 13.05
CA PHE A 12 -5.70 1.29 14.12
C PHE A 12 -5.51 2.14 15.38
N GLN A 13 -5.06 3.39 15.23
CA GLN A 13 -4.96 4.32 16.36
C GLN A 13 -6.34 4.69 16.93
N ALA A 14 -7.33 4.93 16.07
CA ALA A 14 -8.68 5.31 16.50
C ALA A 14 -9.42 4.19 17.24
N CYS A 15 -9.20 2.93 16.87
CA CYS A 15 -9.81 1.77 17.53
C CYS A 15 -9.21 1.47 18.92
N GLY A 16 -8.02 1.99 19.22
CA GLY A 16 -7.32 1.76 20.48
C GLY A 16 -7.14 0.25 20.77
N THR A 17 -7.32 -0.15 22.04
CA THR A 17 -7.15 -1.55 22.47
C THR A 17 -8.07 -2.54 21.73
N ASN A 18 -9.20 -2.11 21.18
CA ASN A 18 -10.07 -3.01 20.42
C ASN A 18 -9.41 -3.53 19.12
N ALA A 19 -8.39 -2.82 18.61
CA ALA A 19 -7.72 -3.16 17.37
C ALA A 19 -6.82 -4.41 17.45
N ILE A 20 -6.42 -4.83 18.65
CA ILE A 20 -5.43 -5.91 18.84
C ILE A 20 -6.06 -7.29 19.07
N PHE A 21 -7.36 -7.36 19.33
CA PHE A 21 -8.00 -8.63 19.66
C PHE A 21 -8.40 -9.39 18.39
N GLU A 22 -7.98 -10.65 18.30
CA GLU A 22 -8.29 -11.54 17.17
C GLU A 22 -9.79 -11.85 17.02
N ILE A 23 -10.57 -11.72 18.11
CA ILE A 23 -12.04 -11.85 18.06
C ILE A 23 -12.68 -10.76 17.20
N ASN A 24 -12.01 -9.62 17.05
CA ASN A 24 -12.46 -8.52 16.21
C ASN A 24 -11.89 -8.67 14.79
N PRO A 25 -12.68 -8.37 13.75
CA PRO A 25 -12.25 -8.57 12.36
C PRO A 25 -11.16 -7.59 11.89
N PHE A 26 -10.86 -6.55 12.66
CA PHE A 26 -9.97 -5.47 12.26
C PHE A 26 -8.49 -5.89 12.23
N GLU A 27 -8.03 -6.57 13.28
CA GLU A 27 -6.63 -7.01 13.44
C GLU A 27 -6.12 -7.76 12.21
N ARG A 28 -6.91 -8.73 11.73
CA ARG A 28 -6.56 -9.54 10.55
C ARG A 28 -6.44 -8.68 9.30
N ARG A 29 -7.41 -7.79 9.05
CA ARG A 29 -7.40 -6.88 7.88
C ARG A 29 -6.22 -5.92 7.93
N PHE A 30 -5.82 -5.49 9.13
CA PHE A 30 -4.66 -4.65 9.34
C PHE A 30 -3.36 -5.37 8.98
N ARG A 31 -3.21 -6.66 9.32
CA ARG A 31 -2.07 -7.47 8.84
C ARG A 31 -2.11 -7.75 7.35
N ASP A 32 -3.28 -8.09 6.82
CA ASP A 32 -3.45 -8.42 5.41
C ASP A 32 -3.06 -7.24 4.51
N ILE A 33 -3.49 -6.01 4.83
CA ILE A 33 -3.11 -4.84 4.04
C ILE A 33 -1.60 -4.60 4.08
N HIS A 34 -0.95 -4.78 5.23
CA HIS A 34 0.51 -4.64 5.33
C HIS A 34 1.27 -5.72 4.56
N THR A 35 0.70 -6.91 4.45
CA THR A 35 1.26 -7.99 3.60
C THR A 35 1.15 -7.62 2.12
N VAL A 36 0.00 -7.08 1.72
CA VAL A 36 -0.26 -6.64 0.34
C VAL A 36 0.65 -5.47 -0.06
N LEU A 37 1.11 -4.62 0.88
CA LEU A 37 2.07 -3.55 0.58
C LEU A 37 3.44 -4.05 0.11
N ALA A 38 3.82 -5.28 0.45
CA ALA A 38 5.08 -5.86 0.00
C ALA A 38 5.07 -6.21 -1.50
N GLN A 39 3.91 -6.15 -2.16
CA GLN A 39 3.83 -6.43 -3.58
C GLN A 39 4.56 -5.36 -4.40
N GLY A 40 5.34 -5.80 -5.40
CA GLY A 40 6.10 -4.86 -6.23
C GLY A 40 5.24 -3.92 -7.09
N GLN A 41 3.92 -4.16 -7.22
CA GLN A 41 3.04 -3.29 -8.02
C GLN A 41 2.73 -1.96 -7.34
N SER A 42 2.81 -1.89 -6.01
CA SER A 42 2.62 -0.64 -5.26
C SER A 42 3.91 0.16 -5.07
N HIS A 43 5.04 -0.31 -5.61
CA HIS A 43 6.33 0.34 -5.41
C HIS A 43 6.41 1.68 -6.13
N VAL A 44 7.01 2.68 -5.47
CA VAL A 44 7.10 4.06 -6.00
C VAL A 44 7.91 4.13 -7.29
N SER A 45 8.84 3.21 -7.52
CA SER A 45 9.57 3.11 -8.79
C SER A 45 8.66 2.92 -10.01
N ASN A 46 7.43 2.43 -9.83
CA ASN A 46 6.49 2.26 -10.94
C ASN A 46 5.99 3.61 -11.50
N TYR A 47 6.20 4.73 -10.81
CA TYR A 47 5.88 6.06 -11.33
C TYR A 47 6.92 6.59 -12.33
N GLU A 48 8.17 6.13 -12.26
CA GLU A 48 9.25 6.55 -13.14
C GLU A 48 8.97 6.28 -14.62
N PRO A 49 8.61 5.05 -15.04
CA PRO A 49 8.27 4.79 -16.44
C PRO A 49 7.03 5.53 -16.93
N VAL A 50 6.09 5.84 -16.03
CA VAL A 50 4.93 6.70 -16.36
C VAL A 50 5.40 8.12 -16.66
N GLY A 51 6.34 8.65 -15.87
CA GLY A 51 6.94 9.97 -16.09
C GLY A 51 7.70 10.06 -17.41
N GLU A 52 8.46 9.02 -17.77
CA GLU A 52 9.16 8.94 -19.06
C GLU A 52 8.19 9.04 -20.23
N VAL A 53 7.09 8.26 -20.21
CA VAL A 53 6.05 8.32 -21.24
C VAL A 53 5.43 9.71 -21.32
N LEU A 54 5.14 10.35 -20.18
CA LEU A 54 4.61 11.71 -20.13
C LEU A 54 5.57 12.76 -20.71
N MET A 55 6.88 12.48 -20.68
CA MET A 55 7.93 13.33 -21.26
C MET A 55 8.31 12.93 -22.69
N GLY A 56 7.64 11.94 -23.30
CA GLY A 56 7.94 11.47 -24.65
C GLY A 56 9.20 10.59 -24.76
N LEU A 57 9.68 10.06 -23.63
CA LEU A 57 10.79 9.12 -23.58
C LEU A 57 10.27 7.67 -23.62
N PRO A 58 11.06 6.70 -24.12
CA PRO A 58 10.71 5.29 -24.01
C PRO A 58 10.76 4.85 -22.53
N PRO A 59 9.79 4.06 -22.04
CA PRO A 59 9.75 3.61 -20.66
C PRO A 59 10.87 2.61 -20.35
N SER A 60 11.58 2.80 -19.23
CA SER A 60 12.77 2.05 -18.82
C SER A 60 12.51 0.87 -17.87
N GLY A 61 11.25 0.49 -17.66
CA GLY A 61 10.88 -0.59 -16.75
C GLY A 61 11.00 -2.01 -17.34
N HIS A 62 11.61 -2.95 -16.61
CA HIS A 62 11.58 -4.39 -16.94
C HIS A 62 10.22 -5.06 -16.66
N ARG A 63 9.21 -4.29 -16.23
CA ARG A 63 7.93 -4.80 -15.69
C ARG A 63 6.70 -4.26 -16.43
N VAL A 64 6.89 -3.75 -17.65
CA VAL A 64 5.81 -3.48 -18.62
C VAL A 64 5.52 -4.71 -19.46
#